data_AF-A0A7W1R9R8-F1
#
_entry.id   AF-A0A7W1R9R8-F1
#
_cell.length_a   1.000
_cell.length_b   1.000
_cell.length_c   1.000
_cell.angle_alpha   90.00
_cell.angle_beta   90.00
_cell.angle_gamma   90.00
#
_symmetry.space_group_name_H-M   'P 1'
#
loop_
_entity.id
_entity.type
_entity.pdbx_description
1 polymer ?
#
loop_
_entity_poly.entity_id
_entity_poly.type
_entity_poly.pdbx_seq_one_letter_code
_entity_poly.pdbx_strand_id
1 'polypeptide(L)'
;MAKKTSRATRRRVPQTTTGQLQTNSKCGLCGKSERLTRTECCGALVCDDEDNYVLFSYAHNSCHRNHSRYTLCASHYNEGHEGDWQECEMCREGFETEMYVWYGTNEYNFVKLANPPKYQPTKCAKCKRVIKLADGGYSMRDGGYFCDKCSGFDLSRLLSGQR
;
A
#
# COMPACT_ATOMS: atom_id res chain seq x y z
N MET A 1 -29.85 -61.54 8.83
CA MET A 1 -30.26 -60.67 7.71
C MET A 1 -29.39 -59.43 7.70
N ALA A 2 -28.55 -59.28 6.67
CA ALA A 2 -27.56 -58.22 6.53
C ALA A 2 -28.13 -56.94 5.89
N LYS A 3 -27.82 -55.77 6.45
CA LYS A 3 -28.00 -54.45 5.81
C LYS A 3 -26.78 -53.59 6.15
N LYS A 4 -25.71 -53.71 5.35
CA LYS A 4 -25.30 -52.79 4.26
C LYS A 4 -24.84 -51.42 4.79
N THR A 5 -23.54 -51.31 4.99
CA THR A 5 -22.75 -50.08 5.20
C THR A 5 -22.77 -49.21 3.93
N SER A 6 -23.23 -47.97 4.03
CA SER A 6 -23.21 -47.01 2.93
C SER A 6 -21.86 -46.27 2.89
N ARG A 7 -21.03 -46.61 1.91
CA ARG A 7 -19.76 -45.97 1.60
C ARG A 7 -20.02 -44.61 0.95
N ALA A 8 -19.80 -43.52 1.69
CA ALA A 8 -19.92 -42.16 1.17
C ALA A 8 -18.80 -41.89 0.16
N THR A 9 -19.18 -41.72 -1.11
CA THR A 9 -18.30 -41.39 -2.24
C THR A 9 -17.80 -39.96 -2.05
N ARG A 10 -16.53 -39.78 -1.66
CA ARG A 10 -15.87 -38.46 -1.68
C ARG A 10 -15.87 -37.95 -3.12
N ARG A 11 -16.68 -36.92 -3.39
CA ARG A 11 -16.55 -36.09 -4.61
C ARG A 11 -15.13 -35.52 -4.64
N ARG A 12 -14.35 -35.87 -5.67
CA ARG A 12 -13.10 -35.18 -5.98
C ARG A 12 -13.42 -33.72 -6.29
N VAL A 13 -12.93 -32.82 -5.45
CA VAL A 13 -12.81 -31.40 -5.77
C VAL A 13 -11.88 -31.30 -6.99
N PRO A 14 -12.29 -30.64 -8.09
CA PRO A 14 -11.37 -30.38 -9.19
C PRO A 14 -10.23 -29.53 -8.65
N GLN A 15 -9.03 -30.09 -8.67
CA GLN A 15 -7.81 -29.33 -8.42
C GLN A 15 -7.69 -28.31 -9.56
N THR A 16 -8.03 -27.05 -9.27
CA THR A 16 -7.69 -25.93 -10.14
C THR A 16 -6.17 -25.92 -10.27
N THR A 17 -5.73 -26.27 -11.47
CA THR A 17 -4.36 -26.26 -11.94
C THR A 17 -3.71 -24.90 -11.70
N THR A 18 -2.92 -24.79 -10.64
CA THR A 18 -1.81 -23.83 -10.53
C THR A 18 -0.79 -24.19 -11.59
N GLY A 19 -0.98 -23.72 -12.82
CA GLY A 19 -0.16 -24.15 -13.94
C GLY A 19 -0.47 -23.38 -15.22
N GLN A 20 -0.17 -22.08 -15.20
CA GLN A 20 0.28 -21.26 -16.35
C GLN A 20 0.24 -19.79 -15.91
N LEU A 21 1.30 -19.32 -15.26
CA LEU A 21 1.66 -17.89 -15.38
C LEU A 21 1.91 -17.68 -16.87
N GLN A 22 0.91 -17.11 -17.55
CA GLN A 22 0.93 -16.76 -18.96
C GLN A 22 2.28 -16.12 -19.29
N THR A 23 2.96 -16.63 -20.31
CA THR A 23 4.34 -16.28 -20.69
C THR A 23 4.54 -14.83 -21.15
N ASN A 24 3.50 -13.99 -21.03
CA ASN A 24 3.51 -12.55 -21.30
C ASN A 24 2.95 -11.70 -20.13
N SER A 25 2.84 -12.29 -18.93
CA SER A 25 2.37 -11.55 -17.77
C SER A 25 3.34 -10.41 -17.43
N LYS A 26 2.83 -9.21 -17.23
CA LYS A 26 3.60 -8.01 -16.87
C LYS A 26 2.99 -7.38 -15.61
N CYS A 27 3.85 -6.78 -14.81
CA CYS A 27 3.46 -5.93 -13.69
C CYS A 27 2.59 -4.79 -14.23
N GLY A 28 1.39 -4.64 -13.69
CA GLY A 28 0.47 -3.60 -14.13
C GLY A 28 0.87 -2.18 -13.72
N LEU A 29 1.86 -2.02 -12.84
CA LEU A 29 2.39 -0.70 -12.44
C LEU A 29 3.66 -0.31 -13.20
N CYS A 30 4.64 -1.22 -13.33
CA CYS A 30 5.94 -0.90 -13.93
C CYS A 30 6.25 -1.65 -15.24
N GLY A 31 5.41 -2.58 -15.66
CA GLY A 31 5.56 -3.33 -16.92
C GLY A 31 6.62 -4.45 -16.91
N LYS A 32 7.38 -4.63 -15.82
CA LYS A 32 8.35 -5.75 -15.69
C LYS A 32 7.65 -7.11 -15.73
N SER A 33 8.32 -8.15 -16.20
CA SER A 33 7.76 -9.51 -16.28
C SER A 33 8.31 -10.49 -15.24
N GLU A 34 9.25 -10.04 -14.41
CA GLU A 34 9.92 -10.87 -13.41
C GLU A 34 9.32 -10.69 -12.01
N ARG A 35 9.46 -11.74 -11.18
CA ARG A 35 9.03 -11.77 -9.77
C ARG A 35 7.60 -11.23 -9.57
N LEU A 36 6.65 -11.74 -10.33
CA LEU A 36 5.28 -11.26 -10.28
C LEU A 36 4.49 -11.96 -9.16
N THR A 37 3.72 -11.18 -8.42
CA THR A 37 2.76 -11.62 -7.40
C THR A 37 1.39 -10.95 -7.63
N ARG A 38 0.36 -11.44 -6.94
CA ARG A 38 -0.96 -10.80 -6.92
C ARG A 38 -1.18 -10.06 -5.62
N THR A 39 -1.66 -8.83 -5.71
CA THR A 39 -2.07 -8.05 -4.53
C THR A 39 -3.29 -8.70 -3.87
N GLU A 40 -3.34 -8.73 -2.55
CA GLU A 40 -4.47 -9.34 -1.82
C GLU A 40 -5.76 -8.52 -1.95
N CYS A 41 -5.65 -7.19 -1.98
CA CYS A 41 -6.79 -6.27 -1.97
C CYS A 41 -7.60 -6.24 -3.28
N CYS A 42 -6.96 -6.30 -4.45
CA CYS A 42 -7.63 -6.17 -5.75
C CYS A 42 -7.21 -7.23 -6.79
N GLY A 43 -6.37 -8.20 -6.41
CA GLY A 43 -5.92 -9.28 -7.28
C GLY A 43 -5.03 -8.86 -8.45
N ALA A 44 -4.60 -7.61 -8.51
CA ALA A 44 -3.76 -7.07 -9.57
C ALA A 44 -2.37 -7.70 -9.56
N LEU A 45 -1.79 -7.90 -10.75
CA LEU A 45 -0.47 -8.51 -10.90
C LEU A 45 0.62 -7.43 -10.83
N VAL A 46 1.53 -7.54 -9.86
CA VAL A 46 2.60 -6.57 -9.59
C VAL A 46 3.95 -7.27 -9.37
N CYS A 47 5.06 -6.56 -9.53
CA CYS A 47 6.37 -7.12 -9.15
C CYS A 47 6.55 -7.08 -7.63
N ASP A 48 7.15 -8.14 -7.11
CA ASP A 48 7.52 -8.35 -5.72
C ASP A 48 9.04 -8.40 -5.58
N ASP A 49 9.60 -7.24 -5.28
CA ASP A 49 11.00 -7.02 -5.01
C ASP A 49 11.18 -6.38 -3.63
N GLU A 50 10.27 -6.67 -2.70
CA GLU A 50 10.32 -6.17 -1.32
C GLU A 50 11.60 -6.55 -0.59
N ASP A 51 12.18 -7.73 -0.86
CA ASP A 51 13.48 -8.18 -0.29
C ASP A 51 14.65 -7.23 -0.61
N ASN A 52 14.53 -6.38 -1.63
CA ASN A 52 15.54 -5.39 -2.00
C ASN A 52 15.32 -4.03 -1.31
N TYR A 53 14.31 -3.89 -0.44
CA TYR A 53 14.02 -2.64 0.24
C TYR A 53 15.00 -2.38 1.39
N VAL A 54 15.69 -1.24 1.33
CA VAL A 54 16.56 -0.79 2.41
C VAL A 54 15.77 0.09 3.37
N LEU A 55 15.75 -0.24 4.66
CA LEU A 55 15.06 0.55 5.68
C LEU A 55 15.57 2.00 5.69
N PHE A 56 14.66 2.98 5.84
CA PHE A 56 14.93 4.43 5.73
C PHE A 56 15.38 4.96 4.36
N SER A 57 15.39 4.14 3.31
CA SER A 57 15.72 4.62 1.95
C SER A 57 14.59 5.42 1.30
N TYR A 58 13.33 5.21 1.72
CA TYR A 58 12.14 5.71 1.04
C TYR A 58 12.10 5.32 -0.45
N ALA A 59 12.76 4.21 -0.82
CA ALA A 59 12.82 3.75 -2.20
C ALA A 59 11.45 3.24 -2.67
N HIS A 60 11.08 3.62 -3.90
CA HIS A 60 9.83 3.21 -4.55
C HIS A 60 10.07 2.07 -5.55
N ASN A 61 11.08 1.24 -5.31
CA ASN A 61 11.45 0.14 -6.21
C ASN A 61 10.44 -1.02 -6.17
N SER A 62 9.81 -1.29 -5.03
CA SER A 62 8.84 -2.38 -4.88
C SER A 62 7.40 -1.97 -5.16
N CYS A 63 6.86 -2.43 -6.31
CA CYS A 63 5.48 -2.16 -6.71
C CYS A 63 4.46 -2.78 -5.74
N HIS A 64 4.71 -4.02 -5.30
CA HIS A 64 3.87 -4.68 -4.30
C HIS A 64 3.81 -3.88 -3.00
N ARG A 65 4.98 -3.53 -2.45
CA ARG A 65 5.08 -2.77 -1.20
C ARG A 65 4.47 -1.38 -1.32
N ASN A 66 4.75 -0.66 -2.41
CA ASN A 66 4.20 0.67 -2.63
C ASN A 66 2.68 0.63 -2.78
N HIS A 67 2.15 -0.35 -3.53
CA HIS A 67 0.69 -0.53 -3.61
C HIS A 67 0.08 -0.80 -2.23
N SER A 68 0.68 -1.70 -1.46
CA SER A 68 0.22 -2.05 -0.10
C SER A 68 0.25 -0.85 0.85
N ARG A 69 1.33 -0.07 0.82
CA ARG A 69 1.58 1.03 1.78
C ARG A 69 0.88 2.34 1.41
N TYR A 70 0.71 2.61 0.12
CA TYR A 70 0.41 3.95 -0.38
C TYR A 70 -0.91 4.04 -1.14
N THR A 71 -1.82 3.07 -1.03
CA THR A 71 -3.13 3.15 -1.70
C THR A 71 -4.29 2.98 -0.73
N LEU A 72 -5.40 3.68 -1.02
CA LEU A 72 -6.65 3.48 -0.28
C LEU A 72 -7.19 2.07 -0.46
N CYS A 73 -7.03 1.49 -1.65
CA CYS A 73 -7.42 0.11 -1.94
C CYS A 73 -6.78 -0.89 -0.97
N ALA A 74 -5.47 -0.79 -0.75
CA ALA A 74 -4.78 -1.69 0.17
C ALA A 74 -5.11 -1.39 1.64
N SER A 75 -5.15 -0.11 2.02
CA SER A 75 -5.52 0.27 3.39
C SER A 75 -6.93 -0.20 3.75
N HIS A 76 -7.90 -0.03 2.85
CA HIS A 76 -9.28 -0.48 3.04
C HIS A 76 -9.37 -1.99 3.30
N TYR A 77 -8.63 -2.79 2.51
CA TYR A 77 -8.55 -4.23 2.71
C TYR A 77 -7.86 -4.61 4.03
N ASN A 78 -6.73 -3.98 4.36
CA ASN A 78 -5.96 -4.28 5.58
C ASN A 78 -6.73 -3.97 6.86
N GLU A 79 -7.56 -2.91 6.85
CA GLU A 79 -8.44 -2.56 7.97
C GLU A 79 -9.76 -3.38 7.98
N GLY A 80 -10.01 -4.20 6.96
CA GLY A 80 -11.18 -5.08 6.89
C GLY A 80 -12.50 -4.34 6.73
N HIS A 81 -12.49 -3.19 6.07
CA HIS A 81 -13.70 -2.41 5.81
C HIS A 81 -14.60 -3.11 4.78
N GLU A 82 -15.91 -2.95 4.92
CA GLU A 82 -16.88 -3.46 3.95
C GLU A 82 -17.12 -2.45 2.81
N GLY A 83 -17.53 -2.97 1.64
CA GLY A 83 -17.90 -2.17 0.48
C GLY A 83 -16.73 -1.76 -0.40
N ASP A 84 -16.93 -0.71 -1.20
CA ASP A 84 -15.91 -0.14 -2.07
C ASP A 84 -15.13 0.97 -1.36
N TRP A 85 -13.80 0.95 -1.44
CA TRP A 85 -12.94 1.93 -0.78
C TRP A 85 -13.21 3.38 -1.24
N GLN A 86 -13.71 3.56 -2.47
CA GLN A 86 -14.02 4.88 -3.04
C GLN A 86 -15.12 5.60 -2.27
N GLU A 87 -16.07 4.85 -1.72
CA GLU A 87 -17.24 5.36 -1.00
C GLU A 87 -17.14 5.09 0.52
N CYS A 88 -16.02 4.54 0.99
CA CYS A 88 -15.83 4.17 2.38
C CYS A 88 -15.55 5.39 3.25
N GLU A 89 -16.51 5.77 4.10
CA GLU A 89 -16.39 6.89 5.03
C GLU A 89 -15.24 6.71 6.03
N MET A 90 -15.03 5.48 6.53
CA MET A 90 -13.90 5.18 7.41
C MET A 90 -12.54 5.43 6.73
N CYS A 91 -12.41 5.12 5.43
CA CYS A 91 -11.20 5.46 4.67
C CYS A 91 -11.06 6.97 4.45
N ARG A 92 -12.17 7.70 4.31
CA ARG A 92 -12.16 9.16 4.13
C ARG A 92 -11.72 9.88 5.41
N GLU A 93 -12.15 9.40 6.56
CA GLU A 93 -11.88 10.03 7.86
C GLU A 93 -10.59 9.54 8.53
N GLY A 94 -10.09 8.36 8.14
CA GLY A 94 -8.89 7.76 8.72
C GLY A 94 -7.57 8.45 8.37
N PHE A 95 -7.58 9.44 7.48
CA PHE A 95 -6.38 10.13 7.00
C PHE A 95 -6.57 11.65 6.94
N GLU A 96 -5.47 12.38 7.09
CA GLU A 96 -5.41 13.78 6.69
C GLU A 96 -5.83 13.93 5.22
N THR A 97 -6.56 14.99 4.87
CA THR A 97 -7.10 15.15 3.51
C THR A 97 -6.03 15.10 2.43
N GLU A 98 -4.84 15.65 2.70
CA GLU A 98 -3.67 15.53 1.81
C GLU A 98 -3.29 14.07 1.54
N MET A 99 -3.24 13.24 2.59
CA MET A 99 -2.89 11.82 2.49
C MET A 99 -3.98 11.02 1.80
N TYR A 100 -5.25 11.23 2.17
CA TYR A 100 -6.40 10.58 1.53
C TYR A 100 -6.40 10.81 0.02
N VAL A 101 -6.23 12.07 -0.41
CA VAL A 101 -6.20 12.43 -1.83
C VAL A 101 -5.02 11.77 -2.53
N TRP A 102 -3.82 11.81 -1.95
CA TRP A 102 -2.65 11.22 -2.58
C TRP A 102 -2.75 9.69 -2.65
N TYR A 103 -3.16 9.01 -1.58
CA TYR A 103 -3.40 7.56 -1.57
C TYR A 103 -4.47 7.12 -2.56
N GLY A 104 -5.46 7.96 -2.84
CA GLY A 104 -6.49 7.67 -3.84
C GLY A 104 -6.08 7.97 -5.28
N THR A 105 -4.98 8.68 -5.54
CA THR A 105 -4.70 9.24 -6.88
C THR A 105 -3.28 9.04 -7.41
N ASN A 106 -2.33 8.58 -6.58
CA ASN A 106 -0.95 8.36 -6.99
C ASN A 106 -0.79 7.26 -8.05
N GLU A 107 0.44 7.07 -8.53
CA GLU A 107 0.81 6.11 -9.57
C GLU A 107 0.71 4.62 -9.18
N TYR A 108 0.55 4.30 -7.89
CA TYR A 108 0.41 2.92 -7.42
C TYR A 108 -1.04 2.42 -7.46
N ASN A 109 -1.99 3.29 -7.84
CA ASN A 109 -3.39 2.95 -7.97
C ASN A 109 -3.73 2.37 -9.35
N PHE A 110 -4.42 1.24 -9.37
CA PHE A 110 -5.04 0.69 -10.58
C PHE A 110 -6.36 1.37 -10.95
N VAL A 111 -7.08 1.86 -9.93
CA VAL A 111 -8.28 2.69 -10.06
C VAL A 111 -8.05 3.92 -9.21
N LYS A 112 -8.25 5.12 -9.78
CA LYS A 112 -8.05 6.38 -9.07
C LYS A 112 -9.38 6.94 -8.56
N LEU A 113 -9.31 7.64 -7.43
CA LEU A 113 -10.41 8.40 -6.87
C LEU A 113 -10.83 9.48 -7.87
N ALA A 114 -12.08 9.43 -8.33
CA ALA A 114 -12.55 10.28 -9.42
C ALA A 114 -12.68 11.76 -9.00
N ASN A 115 -13.16 12.00 -7.78
CA ASN A 115 -13.47 13.34 -7.28
C ASN A 115 -12.76 13.61 -5.94
N PRO A 116 -11.41 13.71 -5.94
CA PRO A 116 -10.67 13.96 -4.71
C PRO A 116 -11.03 15.33 -4.11
N PRO A 117 -11.20 15.44 -2.78
CA PRO A 117 -11.43 16.73 -2.14
C PRO A 117 -10.22 17.66 -2.33
N LYS A 118 -10.48 18.97 -2.36
CA LYS A 118 -9.40 19.97 -2.34
C LYS A 118 -8.84 20.09 -0.92
N TYR A 119 -7.55 20.36 -0.82
CA TYR A 119 -6.87 20.60 0.45
C TYR A 119 -5.85 21.73 0.33
N GLN A 120 -5.48 22.30 1.48
CA GLN A 120 -4.34 23.22 1.57
C GLN A 120 -3.08 22.40 1.89
N PRO A 121 -1.95 22.62 1.19
CA PRO A 121 -0.72 21.89 1.47
C PRO A 121 -0.30 22.03 2.93
N THR A 122 0.08 20.92 3.54
CA THR A 122 0.56 20.94 4.92
C THR A 122 1.87 21.70 5.03
N LYS A 123 2.02 22.53 6.07
CA LYS A 123 3.21 23.34 6.30
C LYS A 123 3.83 23.02 7.64
N CYS A 124 5.17 23.04 7.69
CA CYS A 124 5.91 22.96 8.94
C CYS A 124 5.45 24.07 9.90
N ALA A 125 5.05 23.71 11.11
CA ALA A 125 4.57 24.62 12.13
C ALA A 125 5.59 25.73 12.47
N LYS A 126 6.89 25.40 12.42
CA LYS A 126 8.01 26.31 12.71
C LYS A 126 8.41 27.19 11.52
N CYS A 127 8.89 26.60 10.43
CA CYS A 127 9.49 27.34 9.30
C CYS A 127 8.56 27.59 8.12
N LYS A 128 7.30 27.12 8.19
CA LYS A 128 6.24 27.30 7.18
C LYS A 128 6.51 26.71 5.79
N ARG A 129 7.63 26.02 5.58
CA ARG A 129 7.87 25.26 4.33
C ARG A 129 6.78 24.19 4.15
N VAL A 130 6.43 23.91 2.91
CA VAL A 130 5.54 22.78 2.57
C VAL A 130 6.23 21.47 2.94
N ILE A 131 5.47 20.56 3.52
CA ILE A 131 5.85 19.17 3.78
C ILE A 131 4.87 18.25 3.05
N LYS A 132 5.31 17.04 2.73
CA LYS A 132 4.45 16.01 2.14
C LYS A 132 4.12 14.99 3.22
N LEU A 133 2.84 14.83 3.56
CA LEU A 133 2.42 13.90 4.61
C LEU A 133 2.37 12.44 4.15
N ALA A 134 2.19 12.20 2.86
CA ALA A 134 1.96 10.86 2.35
C ALA A 134 3.27 10.04 2.16
N ASP A 135 4.32 10.68 1.66
CA ASP A 135 5.58 10.03 1.28
C ASP A 135 6.84 10.78 1.78
N GLY A 136 6.66 11.89 2.51
CA GLY A 136 7.75 12.73 2.98
C GLY A 136 8.22 12.45 4.41
N GLY A 137 9.41 12.94 4.74
CA GLY A 137 9.93 12.93 6.11
C GLY A 137 9.39 14.10 6.94
N TYR A 138 8.56 13.79 7.94
CA TYR A 138 8.05 14.75 8.91
C TYR A 138 7.93 14.13 10.31
N SER A 139 7.67 14.96 11.31
CA SER A 139 7.33 14.53 12.66
C SER A 139 6.10 15.29 13.16
N MET A 140 5.30 14.65 13.99
CA MET A 140 4.14 15.26 14.65
C MET A 140 4.45 15.51 16.12
N ARG A 141 4.11 16.69 16.62
CA ARG A 141 4.20 17.03 18.05
C ARG A 141 3.13 18.07 18.39
N ASP A 142 2.37 17.83 19.46
CA ASP A 142 1.33 18.74 19.97
C ASP A 142 0.33 19.18 18.88
N GLY A 143 -0.08 18.26 18.00
CA GLY A 143 -0.98 18.55 16.87
C GLY A 143 -0.35 19.34 15.71
N GLY A 144 0.94 19.69 15.80
CA GLY A 144 1.68 20.36 14.74
C GLY A 144 2.56 19.40 13.94
N TYR A 145 2.73 19.70 12.65
CA TYR A 145 3.68 19.01 11.79
C TYR A 145 5.01 19.76 11.68
N PHE A 146 6.12 19.02 11.70
CA PHE A 146 7.47 19.58 11.63
C PHE A 146 8.27 18.88 10.54
N CYS A 147 8.97 19.66 9.72
CA CYS A 147 9.92 19.08 8.77
C CYS A 147 11.12 18.46 9.49
N ASP A 148 11.82 17.55 8.81
CA ASP A 148 13.12 16.98 9.17
C ASP A 148 14.08 17.96 9.88
N LYS A 149 14.25 19.18 9.35
CA LYS A 149 15.16 20.18 9.94
C LYS A 149 14.63 20.80 11.25
N CYS A 150 13.31 20.85 11.42
CA CYS A 150 12.67 21.52 12.55
C CYS A 150 12.23 20.55 13.65
N SER A 151 12.12 19.26 13.37
CA SER A 151 11.79 18.22 14.35
C SER A 151 12.92 17.99 15.36
N GLY A 152 14.11 18.55 15.13
CA GLY A 152 15.28 18.33 15.97
C GLY A 152 15.91 16.94 15.79
N PHE A 153 15.41 16.15 14.84
CA PHE A 153 15.95 14.85 14.50
C PHE A 153 17.12 15.03 13.54
N ASP A 154 18.32 15.14 14.09
CA ASP A 154 19.54 15.11 13.30
C ASP A 154 19.88 13.67 12.92
N LEU A 155 19.33 13.22 11.78
CA LEU A 155 19.57 11.88 11.24
C LEU A 155 21.08 11.62 11.01
N SER A 156 21.89 12.68 10.83
CA SER A 156 23.33 12.57 10.67
C SER A 156 24.03 12.05 11.93
N ARG A 157 23.51 12.35 13.14
CA ARG A 157 24.05 11.83 14.41
C ARG A 157 23.82 10.35 14.62
N LEU A 158 22.72 9.79 14.11
CA LEU A 158 22.44 8.36 14.19
C LEU A 158 23.27 7.55 13.18
N LEU A 159 23.47 8.09 11.98
CA LEU A 159 24.23 7.43 10.91
C LEU A 159 25.76 7.60 11.06
N SER A 160 26.23 8.51 11.92
CA SER A 160 27.66 8.67 12.22
C SER A 160 28.15 7.87 13.43
N GLY A 161 27.28 7.09 14.08
CA GLY A 161 27.60 6.22 15.22
C GLY A 161 28.16 4.84 14.88
N GLN A 162 28.48 4.56 13.60
CA GLN A 162 29.23 3.37 13.19
C GLN A 162 30.69 3.75 12.90
N ARG A 163 31.50 3.89 13.96
CA ARG A 163 32.95 3.70 13.90
C ARG A 163 33.42 3.01 15.16
#